data_AF-A0A819J7M2-F1
#
_entry.id   AF-A0A819J7M2-F1
#
_cell.length_a   1.000
_cell.length_b   1.000
_cell.length_c   1.000
_cell.angle_alpha   90.00
_cell.angle_beta   90.00
_cell.angle_gamma   90.00
#
_symmetry.space_group_name_H-M   'P 1'
#
loop_
_entity.id
_entity.type
_entity.pdbx_description
1 polymer ?
#
loop_
_entity_poly.entity_id
_entity_poly.type
_entity_poly.pdbx_seq_one_letter_code
_entity_poly.pdbx_strand_id
1 'polypeptide(L)'
;MSAEEPFGIMGAQIKIKLTLSPSSSSSSNMKSTIVKYLPIIRINPKQKTIFEIEIDLHEDTKVFTLRRFLPDIKLFKSFKEKSSLYVSPRCLLVKNVFYKTAEPKRAIVDT
;
A
#
# COMPACT_ATOMS: atom_id res chain seq x y z
N MET A 1 -6.16 -12.01 -10.45
CA MET A 1 -6.61 -11.66 -9.08
C MET A 1 -8.06 -11.20 -9.03
N SER A 2 -8.47 -10.17 -9.76
CA SER A 2 -9.85 -9.66 -9.72
C SER A 2 -10.84 -10.38 -10.65
N ALA A 3 -10.37 -10.98 -11.75
CA ALA A 3 -11.24 -11.64 -12.73
C ALA A 3 -12.00 -12.87 -12.20
N GLU A 4 -11.50 -13.47 -11.11
CA GLU A 4 -12.12 -14.62 -10.44
C GLU A 4 -13.22 -14.20 -9.45
N GLU A 5 -13.33 -12.91 -9.14
CA GLU A 5 -14.30 -12.39 -8.17
C GLU A 5 -15.59 -11.94 -8.88
N PRO A 6 -16.75 -12.02 -8.21
CA PRO A 6 -17.99 -11.47 -8.75
C PRO A 6 -17.82 -9.99 -9.11
N PHE A 7 -18.39 -9.56 -10.24
CA PHE A 7 -18.23 -8.19 -10.77
C PHE A 7 -16.79 -7.81 -11.16
N GLY A 8 -15.84 -8.76 -11.14
CA GLY A 8 -14.45 -8.51 -11.50
C GLY A 8 -13.83 -7.39 -10.67
N ILE A 9 -13.01 -6.55 -11.31
CA ILE A 9 -12.40 -5.38 -10.67
C ILE A 9 -13.42 -4.33 -10.20
N MET A 10 -14.65 -4.32 -10.74
CA MET A 10 -15.70 -3.38 -10.32
C MET A 10 -16.21 -3.66 -8.89
N GLY A 11 -16.03 -4.89 -8.38
CA GLY A 11 -16.33 -5.26 -6.99
C GLY A 11 -15.22 -4.91 -6.01
N ALA A 12 -14.09 -4.35 -6.47
CA ALA A 12 -12.91 -4.10 -5.66
C ALA A 12 -12.88 -2.71 -5.01
N GLN A 13 -12.22 -2.63 -3.87
CA GLN A 13 -11.56 -1.40 -3.42
C GLN A 13 -10.06 -1.61 -3.35
N ILE A 14 -9.29 -0.53 -3.55
CA ILE A 14 -7.83 -0.55 -3.48
C ILE A 14 -7.41 0.15 -2.19
N LYS A 15 -6.56 -0.51 -1.43
CA LYS A 15 -5.88 0.05 -0.25
C LYS A 15 -4.39 0.07 -0.53
N ILE A 16 -3.78 1.24 -0.41
CA ILE A 16 -2.34 1.39 -0.65
C ILE A 16 -1.64 1.59 0.69
N LYS A 17 -0.72 0.69 1.00
CA LYS A 17 0.17 0.76 2.15
C LYS A 17 1.55 1.17 1.65
N LEU A 18 2.12 2.20 2.26
CA LEU A 18 3.42 2.74 1.92
C LEU A 18 4.36 2.60 3.12
N THR A 19 5.37 1.77 2.96
CA THR A 19 6.40 1.51 3.95
C THR A 19 7.63 2.37 3.64
N LEU A 20 7.88 3.34 4.50
CA LEU A 20 8.98 4.30 4.38
C LEU A 20 10.17 3.89 5.25
N SER A 21 11.35 4.07 4.70
CA SER A 21 12.59 3.92 5.45
C SER A 21 12.78 5.14 6.38
N PRO A 22 13.34 4.97 7.58
CA PRO A 22 13.64 6.11 8.43
C PRO A 22 14.76 6.94 7.79
N SER A 23 14.39 8.05 7.13
CA SER A 23 15.35 9.01 6.61
C SER A 23 16.09 9.68 7.78
N SER A 24 17.41 9.68 7.74
CA SER A 24 18.30 10.23 8.76
C SER A 24 18.14 11.74 8.97
N SER A 25 17.25 12.17 9.86
CA SER A 25 17.23 13.54 10.39
C SER A 25 16.66 13.70 11.80
N SER A 26 16.56 12.63 12.60
CA SER A 26 16.33 12.77 14.05
C SER A 26 17.32 11.92 14.83
N SER A 27 18.13 12.64 15.61
CA SER A 27 19.04 12.15 16.62
C SER A 27 18.36 11.16 17.59
N SER A 28 19.12 10.15 18.01
CA SER A 28 18.92 9.25 19.15
C SER A 28 17.68 8.34 19.16
N ASN A 29 17.94 7.05 18.99
CA ASN A 29 17.21 5.91 19.58
C ASN A 29 15.72 5.72 19.23
N MET A 30 15.43 5.33 17.98
CA MET A 30 14.53 4.22 17.59
C MET A 30 14.36 4.22 16.06
N LYS A 31 14.92 3.23 15.36
CA LYS A 31 14.75 3.05 13.90
C LYS A 31 13.40 2.39 13.61
N SER A 32 12.29 3.10 13.82
CA SER A 32 10.97 2.56 13.50
C SER A 32 10.65 2.77 12.02
N THR A 33 10.40 1.69 11.29
CA THR A 33 9.79 1.73 9.95
C THR A 33 8.49 2.51 9.99
N ILE A 34 8.33 3.53 9.14
CA ILE A 34 7.11 4.33 9.11
C ILE A 34 6.16 3.72 8.09
N VAL A 35 4.96 3.32 8.52
CA VAL A 35 3.91 2.83 7.62
C VAL A 35 2.85 3.91 7.46
N LYS A 36 2.53 4.27 6.22
CA LYS A 36 1.44 5.20 5.88
C LYS A 36 0.41 4.48 5.02
N TYR A 37 -0.86 4.74 5.29
CA TYR A 37 -1.96 4.29 4.43
C TYR A 37 -2.48 5.47 3.64
N LEU A 38 -2.59 5.31 2.32
CA LEU A 38 -3.27 6.29 1.47
C LEU A 38 -4.79 6.10 1.58
N PRO A 39 -5.58 7.10 1.17
CA PRO A 39 -7.02 6.97 1.10
C PRO A 39 -7.44 5.73 0.29
N ILE A 40 -8.43 5.00 0.79
CA ILE A 40 -8.98 3.83 0.11
C ILE A 40 -9.70 4.29 -1.16
N ILE A 41 -9.40 3.66 -2.28
CA ILE A 41 -9.98 3.98 -3.59
C ILE A 41 -11.03 2.93 -3.91
N ARG A 42 -12.30 3.33 -3.99
CA ARG A 42 -13.36 2.44 -4.50
C ARG A 42 -13.39 2.50 -6.02
N ILE A 43 -13.30 1.34 -6.67
CA ILE A 43 -13.30 1.27 -8.14
C ILE A 43 -14.65 1.70 -8.71
N ASN A 44 -15.74 1.23 -8.11
CA ASN A 44 -17.09 1.65 -8.47
C ASN A 44 -17.89 2.01 -7.22
N PRO A 45 -18.19 3.30 -6.98
CA PRO A 45 -18.93 3.74 -5.80
C PRO A 45 -20.41 3.29 -5.80
N LYS A 46 -20.96 2.92 -6.96
CA LYS A 46 -22.34 2.43 -7.10
C LYS A 46 -22.44 0.92 -6.82
N GLN A 47 -21.33 0.20 -6.92
CA GLN A 47 -21.26 -1.23 -6.66
C GLN A 47 -20.90 -1.47 -5.19
N LYS A 48 -21.52 -2.47 -4.57
CA LYS A 48 -21.08 -2.91 -3.25
C LYS A 48 -19.69 -3.53 -3.35
N THR A 49 -18.75 -3.03 -2.57
CA THR A 49 -17.43 -3.64 -2.45
C THR A 49 -17.54 -5.03 -1.85
N ILE A 50 -16.91 -6.01 -2.49
CA ILE A 50 -16.93 -7.42 -2.08
C ILE A 50 -15.53 -7.99 -1.79
N PHE A 51 -14.47 -7.31 -2.23
CA PHE A 51 -13.10 -7.61 -1.85
C PHE A 51 -12.22 -6.35 -1.92
N GLU A 52 -11.06 -6.41 -1.29
CA GLU A 52 -10.03 -5.39 -1.28
C GLU A 52 -8.74 -5.94 -1.89
N ILE A 53 -8.08 -5.11 -2.69
CA ILE A 53 -6.71 -5.33 -3.14
C ILE A 53 -5.82 -4.39 -2.33
N GLU A 54 -5.02 -4.95 -1.43
CA GLU A 54 -3.98 -4.20 -0.73
C GLU A 54 -2.70 -4.23 -1.58
N ILE A 55 -2.14 -3.04 -1.85
CA ILE A 55 -0.88 -2.83 -2.55
C ILE A 55 0.14 -2.35 -1.52
N ASP A 56 1.10 -3.18 -1.15
CA ASP A 56 2.21 -2.79 -0.27
C ASP A 56 3.37 -2.27 -1.13
N LEU A 57 3.63 -0.97 -0.98
CA LEU A 57 4.68 -0.22 -1.64
C LEU A 57 5.79 0.06 -0.66
N HIS A 58 7.03 -0.02 -1.13
CA HIS A 58 8.22 0.27 -0.34
C HIS A 58 9.01 1.42 -0.96
N GLU A 59 9.52 2.33 -0.14
CA GLU A 59 10.44 3.38 -0.59
C GLU A 59 11.72 2.79 -1.19
N ASP A 60 12.16 3.31 -2.34
CA ASP A 60 13.45 2.93 -2.92
C ASP A 60 14.59 3.74 -2.29
N THR A 61 15.28 3.10 -1.36
CA THR A 61 16.43 3.70 -0.65
C THR A 61 17.67 3.88 -1.53
N LYS A 62 17.77 3.21 -2.69
CA LYS A 62 18.95 3.29 -3.57
C LYS A 62 18.98 4.57 -4.40
N VAL A 63 17.83 5.18 -4.69
CA VAL A 63 17.76 6.46 -5.42
C VAL A 63 18.21 7.62 -4.51
N PHE A 64 18.04 7.47 -3.18
CA PHE A 64 18.37 8.51 -2.20
C PHE A 64 19.86 8.55 -1.82
N THR A 65 20.61 7.46 -2.00
CA THR A 65 22.04 7.42 -1.69
C THR A 65 22.86 8.32 -2.61
N LEU A 66 22.44 8.54 -3.87
CA LEU A 66 23.16 9.41 -4.80
C LEU A 66 23.12 10.89 -4.36
N ARG A 67 21.98 11.35 -3.83
CA ARG A 67 21.84 12.70 -3.27
C ARG A 67 22.65 12.92 -1.98
N ARG A 68 23.07 11.83 -1.33
CA ARG A 68 23.81 11.87 -0.06
C ARG A 68 25.29 12.22 -0.24
N PHE A 69 25.85 12.07 -1.44
CA PHE A 69 27.26 12.38 -1.73
C PHE A 69 27.52 13.86 -2.04
N LEU A 70 26.50 14.72 -2.12
CA LEU A 70 26.64 16.17 -2.34
C LEU A 70 25.91 17.00 -1.25
N PRO A 71 26.28 16.86 0.04
CA PRO A 71 25.51 17.41 1.15
C PRO A 71 25.63 18.93 1.38
N ASP A 72 26.66 19.62 0.85
CA ASP A 72 27.06 20.95 1.35
C ASP A 72 26.73 22.17 0.47
N ILE A 73 25.93 22.01 -0.59
CA ILE A 73 25.43 23.18 -1.34
C ILE A 73 24.12 23.64 -0.70
N LYS A 74 24.09 24.88 -0.17
CA LYS A 74 22.91 25.50 0.47
C LYS A 74 21.62 25.43 -0.35
N LEU A 75 21.70 25.20 -1.67
CA LEU A 75 20.55 24.92 -2.53
C LEU A 75 19.78 23.63 -2.17
N PHE A 76 20.43 22.59 -1.63
CA PHE A 76 19.77 21.28 -1.42
C PHE A 76 18.78 21.25 -0.26
N LYS A 77 18.88 22.19 0.70
CA LYS A 77 17.89 22.29 1.79
C LYS A 77 16.51 22.69 1.28
N SER A 78 16.42 23.61 0.30
CA SER A 78 15.15 24.04 -0.29
C SER A 78 14.53 22.98 -1.21
N PHE A 79 15.36 22.20 -1.90
CA PHE A 79 14.88 21.08 -2.75
C PHE A 79 14.34 19.88 -1.96
N LYS A 80 14.71 19.74 -0.68
CA LYS A 80 14.30 18.59 0.14
C LYS A 80 12.81 18.63 0.50
N GLU A 81 12.23 19.81 0.70
CA GLU A 81 10.80 19.98 1.08
C GLU A 81 9.81 19.66 -0.05
N LYS A 82 10.24 19.61 -1.31
CA LYS A 82 9.41 19.27 -2.49
C LYS A 82 9.94 18.08 -3.28
N SER A 83 10.81 17.26 -2.71
CA SER A 83 11.38 16.13 -3.46
C SER A 83 10.37 15.00 -3.64
N SER A 84 10.22 14.52 -4.88
CA SER A 84 9.40 13.36 -5.21
C SER A 84 9.92 12.12 -4.46
N LEU A 85 9.01 11.41 -3.82
CA LEU A 85 9.30 10.10 -3.23
C LEU A 85 9.38 9.05 -4.34
N TYR A 86 10.50 8.33 -4.42
CA TYR A 86 10.65 7.21 -5.35
C TYR A 86 10.26 5.91 -4.65
N VAL A 87 9.38 5.16 -5.28
CA VAL A 87 8.87 3.88 -4.78
C VAL A 87 9.55 2.76 -5.55
N SER A 88 9.86 1.66 -4.86
CA SER A 88 10.42 0.46 -5.46
C SER A 88 9.48 -0.08 -6.56
N PRO A 89 10.01 -0.56 -7.68
CA PRO A 89 9.20 -1.24 -8.70
C PRO A 89 8.65 -2.59 -8.21
N ARG A 90 9.17 -3.12 -7.10
CA ARG A 90 8.66 -4.33 -6.46
C ARG A 90 7.58 -3.95 -5.44
N CYS A 91 6.40 -4.53 -5.58
CA CYS A 91 5.29 -4.40 -4.64
C CYS A 91 4.70 -5.77 -4.31
N LEU A 92 4.04 -5.86 -3.16
CA LEU A 92 3.24 -7.02 -2.78
C LEU A 92 1.77 -6.69 -3.03
N LEU A 93 1.05 -7.62 -3.66
CA LEU A 93 -0.39 -7.54 -3.87
C LEU A 93 -1.09 -8.60 -3.02
N VAL A 94 -2.02 -8.17 -2.17
CA VAL A 94 -2.81 -9.06 -1.30
C VAL A 94 -4.29 -8.87 -1.61
N LYS A 95 -5.00 -9.98 -1.87
CA LYS A 95 -6.47 -9.98 -2.07
C LYS A 95 -7.15 -10.38 -0.77
N ASN A 96 -7.93 -9.48 -0.19
CA ASN A 96 -8.74 -9.72 1.01
C ASN A 96 -10.22 -9.75 0.63
N VAL A 97 -10.89 -10.86 0.88
CA VAL A 97 -12.27 -11.07 0.43
C VAL A 97 -13.25 -10.84 1.57
N PHE A 98 -14.37 -10.15 1.30
CA PHE A 98 -15.31 -9.72 2.34
C PHE A 98 -16.54 -10.60 2.51
N TYR A 99 -16.77 -11.59 1.63
CA TYR A 99 -17.80 -12.57 1.93
C TYR A 99 -17.30 -13.52 3.03
N LYS A 100 -18.10 -13.65 4.10
CA LYS A 100 -17.91 -14.68 5.12
C LYS A 100 -17.70 -16.01 4.40
N THR A 101 -16.67 -16.77 4.78
CA THR A 101 -16.66 -18.22 4.57
C THR A 101 -18.02 -18.73 5.02
N ALA A 102 -18.90 -19.03 4.06
CA ALA A 102 -20.24 -19.49 4.36
C ALA A 102 -20.07 -20.76 5.19
N GLU A 103 -20.59 -20.76 6.41
CA GLU A 103 -20.76 -22.03 7.13
C GLU A 103 -21.52 -22.98 6.20
N PRO A 104 -21.07 -24.25 6.07
CA PRO A 104 -21.69 -25.18 5.16
C PRO A 104 -23.16 -25.30 5.54
N LYS A 105 -24.07 -24.89 4.64
CA LYS A 105 -25.50 -25.16 4.78
C LYS A 105 -25.68 -26.68 4.74
N ARG A 106 -25.76 -27.31 5.91
CA ARG A 106 -26.14 -28.72 6.02
C ARG A 106 -27.59 -28.82 5.55
N ALA A 107 -27.80 -29.46 4.41
CA ALA A 107 -29.13 -29.91 4.04
C ALA A 107 -29.49 -31.04 5.00
N ILE A 108 -30.41 -30.78 5.92
CA ILE A 108 -31.05 -31.85 6.70
C ILE A 108 -32.13 -32.40 5.77
N VAL A 109 -31.93 -33.65 5.34
CA VAL A 109 -32.99 -34.42 4.67
C VAL A 109 -33.77 -35.08 5.79
N ASP A 110 -35.00 -34.63 6.02
CA ASP A 110 -35.93 -35.34 6.89
C ASP A 110 -36.28 -36.67 6.23
N THR A 111 -35.89 -37.77 6.88
CA THR A 111 -36.34 -39.15 6.56
C THR A 111 -37.50 -39.53 7.45
#